data_AF-A0A9W2W877-F1
#
_entry.id   AF-A0A9W2W877-F1
#
_cell.length_a   1.000
_cell.length_b   1.000
_cell.length_c   1.000
_cell.angle_alpha   90.00
_cell.angle_beta   90.00
_cell.angle_gamma   90.00
#
_symmetry.space_group_name_H-M   'P 1'
#
loop_
_entity.id
_entity.type
_entity.pdbx_description
1 polymer ?
#
loop_
_entity_poly.entity_id
_entity_poly.type
_entity_poly.pdbx_seq_one_letter_code
_entity_poly.pdbx_strand_id
1 'polypeptide(L)'
;MCEVGEDYREPAPAGPPPPRPSREQKCVKCKEGLPVVVIRAGDAFCRDCFKAFYVHKFRAVLGKNRLVFPGEKVGCGTASRRRPVPAASRTPGLGGGAGHVGGAVPPVVFLLPQVLLAWSGGPSSSSMLWQVLEGLSRDSAKRLRFVPGVVYADEGAACGQSPEDRAKTLAEAKLVLQTVGFPWHIVALEEVFSLPPSVLRCSAREPVGTEGAYKAAVDSFLQQRHALGEQSQPCPQHPQSQVGPPPANQTEALSRLFNSVKTLTAKEELLQTLRTHLILHVARTHGYSKVMTGDSCTRLAIKLMTSLALGRGAFLAWDTGFSDERHGDVVVVRPMREHTLKEVAFYNRLFAVPSVFTPAVDTKAPEKASIHRLMEAFILRLQAQFPSTVSTVYRTSEKLVKAPRDGCAAGTPGPRCLLCMCVLDVDTADSATAFGAQTFSQLPQTQPPVAQAEAPTVSSCCSGMGGARRCCRPEEEEEEEEEEDPRAHVTEQLCYGCRVNMKDLPSLDPLPPYILAEAQLRSPRAKAEQQIQEYLLEDHEDAARPGES
;
A
#
# COMPACT_ATOMS: atom_id res chain seq x y z
N MET A 1 -16.87 4.79 -45.54
CA MET A 1 -17.98 5.74 -45.31
C MET A 1 -18.72 5.30 -44.07
N CYS A 2 -18.74 6.15 -43.05
CA CYS A 2 -19.69 6.18 -41.92
C CYS A 2 -19.32 7.43 -41.12
N GLU A 3 -19.89 8.56 -41.51
CA GLU A 3 -19.77 9.82 -40.77
C GLU A 3 -20.58 9.70 -39.47
N VAL A 4 -19.99 10.06 -38.33
CA VAL A 4 -20.72 10.20 -37.07
C VAL A 4 -20.32 11.54 -36.46
N GLY A 5 -21.29 12.46 -36.46
CA GLY A 5 -21.09 13.90 -36.36
C GLY A 5 -20.24 14.40 -35.19
N GLU A 6 -19.39 15.36 -35.51
CA GLU A 6 -19.04 16.44 -34.59
C GLU A 6 -20.26 17.35 -34.43
N ASP A 7 -20.84 17.48 -33.23
CA ASP A 7 -21.14 18.78 -32.62
C ASP A 7 -21.60 18.66 -31.14
N TYR A 8 -21.85 19.81 -30.51
CA TYR A 8 -22.36 20.04 -29.15
C TYR A 8 -21.36 19.87 -28.00
N ARG A 9 -20.45 20.85 -27.93
CA ARG A 9 -19.73 21.20 -26.71
C ARG A 9 -20.44 22.36 -26.00
N GLU A 10 -21.53 22.08 -25.29
CA GLU A 10 -22.14 23.09 -24.42
C GLU A 10 -21.14 23.53 -23.33
N PRO A 11 -20.93 24.84 -23.11
CA PRO A 11 -20.16 25.30 -21.96
C PRO A 11 -20.93 25.00 -20.68
N ALA A 12 -20.36 24.18 -19.81
CA ALA A 12 -20.97 23.84 -18.52
C ALA A 12 -21.35 25.14 -17.77
N PRO A 13 -22.58 25.26 -17.25
CA PRO A 13 -23.02 26.48 -16.59
C PRO A 13 -22.10 26.78 -15.41
N ALA A 14 -21.63 28.03 -15.33
CA ALA A 14 -20.77 28.49 -14.25
C ALA A 14 -21.50 28.27 -12.92
N GLY A 15 -21.03 27.29 -12.14
CA GLY A 15 -21.62 26.97 -10.84
C GLY A 15 -21.62 28.21 -9.94
N PRO A 16 -22.64 28.36 -9.06
CA PRO A 16 -22.74 29.54 -8.21
C PRO A 16 -21.45 29.74 -7.42
N PRO A 17 -20.98 30.99 -7.25
CA PRO A 17 -19.74 31.27 -6.53
C PRO A 17 -19.80 30.65 -5.13
N PRO A 18 -18.67 30.12 -4.60
CA PRO A 18 -18.66 29.48 -3.30
C PRO A 18 -19.24 30.46 -2.26
N PRO A 19 -20.14 30.00 -1.38
CA PRO A 19 -20.89 30.88 -0.49
C PRO A 19 -19.90 31.67 0.38
N ARG A 20 -19.80 32.97 0.10
CA ARG A 20 -19.07 33.91 0.96
C ARG A 20 -19.83 33.96 2.29
N PRO A 21 -19.16 33.87 3.44
CA PRO A 21 -19.86 33.96 4.72
C PRO A 21 -20.61 35.29 4.78
N SER A 22 -21.91 35.24 5.04
CA SER A 22 -22.69 36.45 5.28
C SER A 22 -22.18 37.13 6.56
N ARG A 23 -22.32 38.46 6.65
CA ARG A 23 -21.78 39.28 7.76
C ARG A 23 -22.26 38.88 9.16
N GLU A 24 -23.23 37.99 9.27
CA GLU A 24 -23.85 37.52 10.51
C GLU A 24 -23.51 36.07 10.88
N GLN A 25 -22.86 35.30 10.00
CA GLN A 25 -22.44 33.94 10.32
C GLN A 25 -21.34 33.97 11.40
N LYS A 26 -21.58 33.26 12.51
CA LYS A 26 -20.60 33.05 13.58
C LYS A 26 -20.04 31.61 13.51
N CYS A 27 -18.86 31.38 14.08
CA CYS A 27 -18.28 30.04 14.13
C CYS A 27 -19.22 29.02 14.80
N VAL A 28 -19.45 27.89 14.13
CA VAL A 28 -20.32 26.80 14.59
C VAL A 28 -19.88 26.22 15.95
N LYS A 29 -18.58 26.28 16.28
CA LYS A 29 -17.98 25.65 17.46
C LYS A 29 -17.92 26.56 18.70
N CYS A 30 -17.39 27.79 18.58
CA CYS A 30 -17.31 28.72 19.71
C CYS A 30 -18.44 29.76 19.76
N LYS A 31 -19.30 29.85 18.73
CA LYS A 31 -20.42 30.81 18.62
C LYS A 31 -20.06 32.30 18.66
N GLU A 32 -18.79 32.66 18.81
CA GLU A 32 -18.30 34.04 18.91
C GLU A 32 -17.42 34.42 17.71
N GLY A 33 -16.38 33.62 17.44
CA GLY A 33 -15.35 33.95 16.46
C GLY A 33 -15.87 34.04 15.02
N LEU A 34 -15.34 35.00 14.26
CA LEU A 34 -15.65 35.17 12.84
C LEU A 34 -15.22 33.94 12.02
N PRO A 35 -16.10 33.37 11.18
CA PRO A 35 -15.75 32.20 10.37
C PRO A 35 -14.85 32.59 9.20
N VAL A 36 -13.77 31.85 9.03
CA VAL A 36 -12.79 32.01 7.94
C VAL A 36 -12.79 30.84 6.97
N VAL A 37 -13.47 29.74 7.32
CA VAL A 37 -13.52 28.51 6.52
C VAL A 37 -14.89 27.84 6.61
N VAL A 38 -15.36 27.32 5.48
CA VAL A 38 -16.63 26.58 5.36
C VAL A 38 -16.35 25.21 4.74
N ILE A 39 -16.35 24.17 5.58
CA ILE A 39 -16.04 22.80 5.13
C ILE A 39 -17.21 22.22 4.35
N ARG A 40 -18.42 22.32 4.93
CA ARG A 40 -19.72 21.93 4.35
C ARG A 40 -20.71 23.08 4.57
N ALA A 41 -21.86 23.06 3.89
CA ALA A 41 -22.92 24.03 4.18
C ALA A 41 -23.34 23.92 5.66
N GLY A 42 -23.39 25.04 6.39
CA GLY A 42 -23.62 25.08 7.85
C GLY A 42 -22.36 24.91 8.71
N ASP A 43 -21.31 24.26 8.22
CA ASP A 43 -20.07 23.97 8.95
C ASP A 43 -19.02 25.10 8.76
N ALA A 44 -19.32 26.27 9.33
CA ALA A 44 -18.46 27.45 9.31
C ALA A 44 -17.58 27.57 10.58
N PHE A 45 -16.25 27.65 10.44
CA PHE A 45 -15.32 27.71 11.56
C PHE A 45 -14.45 28.97 11.56
N CYS A 46 -14.17 29.53 12.75
CA CYS A 46 -13.05 30.46 12.93
C CYS A 46 -11.71 29.70 12.86
N ARG A 47 -10.60 30.45 12.72
CA ARG A 47 -9.25 29.90 12.50
C ARG A 47 -8.86 28.88 13.57
N ASP A 48 -9.03 29.22 14.85
CA ASP A 48 -8.52 28.41 15.96
C ASP A 48 -9.40 27.17 16.21
N CYS A 49 -10.72 27.31 16.10
CA CYS A 49 -11.64 26.17 16.15
C CYS A 49 -11.41 25.19 15.00
N PHE A 50 -11.07 25.69 13.80
CA PHE A 50 -10.66 24.82 12.69
C PHE A 50 -9.33 24.12 12.96
N LYS A 51 -8.31 24.83 13.50
CA LYS A 51 -7.04 24.20 13.89
C LYS A 51 -7.25 23.07 14.89
N ALA A 52 -8.00 23.36 15.96
CA ALA A 52 -8.30 22.39 17.01
C ALA A 52 -9.05 21.16 16.46
N PHE A 53 -10.05 21.36 15.60
CA PHE A 53 -10.75 20.29 14.89
C PHE A 53 -9.81 19.43 14.04
N TYR A 54 -8.98 20.07 13.21
CA TYR A 54 -8.08 19.39 12.26
C TYR A 54 -7.00 18.56 12.98
N VAL A 55 -6.39 19.13 14.02
CA VAL A 55 -5.41 18.48 14.90
C VAL A 55 -6.05 17.36 15.71
N HIS A 56 -7.25 17.57 16.28
CA HIS A 56 -7.98 16.52 16.99
C HIS A 56 -8.26 15.32 16.07
N LYS A 57 -8.69 15.55 14.83
CA LYS A 57 -8.99 14.50 13.83
C LYS A 57 -7.78 13.58 13.58
N PHE A 58 -6.61 14.16 13.29
CA PHE A 58 -5.35 13.43 13.10
C PHE A 58 -4.96 12.61 14.35
N ARG A 59 -5.00 13.25 15.52
CA ARG A 59 -4.62 12.62 16.78
C ARG A 59 -5.59 11.51 17.21
N ALA A 60 -6.87 11.64 16.88
CA ALA A 60 -7.87 10.60 17.10
C ALA A 60 -7.64 9.37 16.22
N VAL A 61 -7.24 9.54 14.95
CA VAL A 61 -6.87 8.41 14.07
C VAL A 61 -5.70 7.61 14.65
N LEU A 62 -4.62 8.28 15.08
CA LEU A 62 -3.48 7.61 15.73
C LEU A 62 -3.88 6.94 17.06
N GLY A 63 -4.67 7.63 17.89
CA GLY A 63 -5.08 7.14 19.21
C GLY A 63 -6.05 5.96 19.18
N LYS A 64 -6.94 5.88 18.17
CA LYS A 64 -7.86 4.74 17.96
C LYS A 64 -7.10 3.44 17.67
N ASN A 65 -6.12 3.52 16.77
CA ASN A 65 -5.44 2.33 16.23
C ASN A 65 -4.25 1.87 17.08
N ARG A 66 -3.64 2.75 17.88
CA ARG A 66 -2.52 2.48 18.82
C ARG A 66 -1.21 1.91 18.23
N LEU A 67 -1.16 1.53 16.96
CA LEU A 67 0.00 0.92 16.27
C LEU A 67 1.30 1.76 16.23
N VAL A 68 1.38 2.94 16.85
CA VAL A 68 2.53 3.86 16.81
C VAL A 68 2.99 4.28 18.22
N PHE A 69 2.62 3.54 19.26
CA PHE A 69 3.01 3.82 20.65
C PHE A 69 3.84 2.66 21.25
N PRO A 70 4.83 2.93 22.12
CA PRO A 70 5.60 1.90 22.81
C PRO A 70 4.72 1.00 23.71
N GLY A 71 5.05 -0.29 23.82
CA GLY A 71 4.34 -1.27 24.67
C GLY A 71 3.37 -2.21 23.92
N GLU A 72 3.67 -2.51 22.65
CA GLU A 72 2.80 -3.29 21.76
C GLU A 72 2.80 -4.80 22.10
N LYS A 73 1.86 -5.27 22.93
CA LYS A 73 1.45 -6.70 22.92
C LYS A 73 0.56 -6.94 21.70
N VAL A 74 1.15 -7.27 20.55
CA VAL A 74 0.37 -7.78 19.39
C VAL A 74 0.00 -9.23 19.65
N GLY A 75 -1.09 -9.43 20.40
CA GLY A 75 -1.71 -10.74 20.51
C GLY A 75 -2.31 -11.13 19.16
N CYS A 76 -1.65 -12.03 18.44
CA CYS A 76 -2.34 -12.86 17.45
C CYS A 76 -3.29 -13.77 18.24
N GLY A 77 -4.59 -13.64 18.02
CA GLY A 77 -5.59 -14.39 18.80
C GLY A 77 -6.97 -13.76 18.76
N THR A 78 -7.95 -14.54 18.31
CA THR A 78 -9.36 -14.17 18.25
C THR A 78 -9.93 -13.93 19.65
N ALA A 79 -10.59 -12.78 19.84
CA ALA A 79 -11.31 -12.46 21.08
C ALA A 79 -12.73 -11.98 20.76
N SER A 80 -13.61 -12.95 20.48
CA SER A 80 -15.05 -12.73 20.44
C SER A 80 -15.53 -12.12 21.76
N ARG A 81 -16.32 -11.03 21.67
CA ARG A 81 -16.88 -10.35 22.85
C ARG A 81 -17.96 -11.21 23.53
N ARG A 82 -17.56 -12.12 24.43
CA ARG A 82 -18.47 -12.64 25.46
C ARG A 82 -18.36 -11.77 26.73
N ARG A 83 -19.51 -11.28 27.21
CA ARG A 83 -19.62 -10.56 28.49
C ARG A 83 -19.42 -11.54 29.66
N PRO A 84 -18.63 -11.20 30.69
CA PRO A 84 -18.73 -11.88 31.99
C PRO A 84 -19.98 -11.41 32.74
N VAL A 85 -20.72 -12.37 33.29
CA VAL A 85 -21.77 -12.16 34.31
C VAL A 85 -21.07 -11.96 35.67
N PRO A 86 -21.56 -11.10 36.58
CA PRO A 86 -20.94 -10.95 37.90
C PRO A 86 -21.24 -12.16 38.80
N ALA A 87 -20.20 -12.82 39.29
CA ALA A 87 -20.28 -13.76 40.42
C ALA A 87 -19.79 -13.06 41.69
N ALA A 88 -20.44 -13.34 42.82
CA ALA A 88 -20.23 -12.62 44.07
C ALA A 88 -19.57 -13.46 45.17
N SER A 89 -19.00 -12.74 46.15
CA SER A 89 -18.95 -13.06 47.59
C SER A 89 -17.66 -13.66 48.21
N ARG A 90 -17.33 -13.09 49.39
CA ARG A 90 -16.52 -13.62 50.53
C ARG A 90 -15.00 -13.80 50.30
N THR A 91 -14.09 -13.50 51.25
CA THR A 91 -14.14 -12.86 52.60
C THR A 91 -12.71 -12.37 52.97
N PRO A 92 -12.52 -11.48 53.96
CA PRO A 92 -11.19 -10.93 54.29
C PRO A 92 -10.41 -11.83 55.28
N GLY A 93 -9.08 -11.83 55.15
CA GLY A 93 -8.15 -12.43 56.13
C GLY A 93 -6.96 -11.49 56.38
N LEU A 94 -6.62 -11.28 57.66
CA LEU A 94 -5.47 -10.46 58.09
C LEU A 94 -4.17 -11.28 58.12
N GLY A 95 -3.04 -10.60 57.98
CA GLY A 95 -1.80 -10.97 58.68
C GLY A 95 -0.50 -10.93 57.86
N GLY A 96 0.56 -10.42 58.49
CA GLY A 96 1.95 -10.66 58.05
C GLY A 96 2.61 -9.48 57.32
N GLY A 97 3.31 -8.62 58.07
CA GLY A 97 4.22 -7.65 57.47
C GLY A 97 5.62 -8.24 57.27
N ALA A 98 6.27 -7.87 56.16
CA ALA A 98 7.71 -7.98 55.98
C ALA A 98 8.18 -6.74 55.21
N GLY A 99 9.11 -5.99 55.78
CA GLY A 99 9.66 -4.80 55.13
C GLY A 99 10.51 -5.19 53.93
N HIS A 100 10.39 -4.44 52.83
CA HIS A 100 11.42 -4.40 51.81
C HIS A 100 11.75 -2.95 51.44
N VAL A 101 13.06 -2.70 51.40
CA VAL A 101 13.70 -1.43 51.11
C VAL A 101 13.16 -0.84 49.80
N GLY A 102 12.93 0.48 49.81
CA GLY A 102 12.51 1.23 48.62
C GLY A 102 13.62 1.30 47.59
N GLY A 103 13.74 0.26 46.76
CA GLY A 103 14.53 0.31 45.53
C GLY A 103 13.87 1.26 44.54
N ALA A 104 14.50 2.42 44.31
CA ALA A 104 14.07 3.32 43.25
C ALA A 104 14.20 2.60 41.91
N VAL A 105 13.06 2.29 41.27
CA VAL A 105 13.04 1.67 39.94
C VAL A 105 13.73 2.65 38.97
N PRO A 106 14.83 2.26 38.30
CA PRO A 106 15.48 3.14 37.33
C PRO A 106 14.50 3.47 36.20
N PRO A 107 14.54 4.70 35.65
CA PRO A 107 13.59 5.10 34.62
C PRO A 107 13.71 4.17 33.42
N VAL A 108 12.63 3.44 33.13
CA VAL A 108 12.54 2.55 31.95
C VAL A 108 12.83 3.39 30.70
N VAL A 109 13.99 3.15 30.08
CA VAL A 109 14.37 3.79 28.82
C VAL A 109 13.54 3.14 27.72
N PHE A 110 12.30 3.60 27.57
CA PHE A 110 11.46 3.26 26.44
C PHE A 110 12.12 3.78 25.16
N LEU A 111 12.83 2.90 24.46
CA LEU A 111 13.24 3.13 23.08
C LEU A 111 11.99 3.45 22.26
N LEU A 112 11.91 4.71 21.81
CA LEU A 112 10.77 5.17 21.03
C LEU A 112 10.84 4.55 19.63
N PRO A 113 9.72 4.06 19.06
CA PRO A 113 9.73 3.45 17.74
C PRO A 113 10.19 4.46 16.68
N GLN A 114 11.03 3.99 15.76
CA GLN A 114 11.44 4.73 14.56
C GLN A 114 10.32 4.67 13.51
N VAL A 115 9.91 5.83 13.00
CA VAL A 115 8.82 5.99 12.04
C VAL A 115 9.26 6.85 10.86
N LEU A 116 9.23 6.30 9.66
CA LEU A 116 9.54 7.03 8.43
C LEU A 116 8.30 7.76 7.91
N LEU A 117 8.43 9.03 7.54
CA LEU A 117 7.36 9.84 6.96
C LEU A 117 7.60 9.93 5.44
N ALA A 118 6.73 9.31 4.64
CA ALA A 118 6.78 9.44 3.19
C ALA A 118 6.24 10.81 2.77
N TRP A 119 7.15 11.71 2.40
CA TRP A 119 6.84 13.09 2.01
C TRP A 119 7.11 13.30 0.53
N SER A 120 6.13 13.85 -0.18
CA SER A 120 6.14 13.96 -1.65
C SER A 120 6.04 15.41 -2.15
N GLY A 121 6.29 16.40 -1.28
CA GLY A 121 6.02 17.82 -1.58
C GLY A 121 4.53 18.20 -1.59
N GLY A 122 3.66 17.28 -2.00
CA GLY A 122 2.22 17.51 -2.16
C GLY A 122 1.46 17.93 -0.88
N PRO A 123 0.22 18.44 -1.02
CA PRO A 123 -0.48 19.10 0.08
C PRO A 123 -0.83 18.17 1.25
N SER A 124 -1.22 16.91 0.98
CA SER A 124 -1.62 15.96 2.05
C SER A 124 -0.43 15.41 2.84
N SER A 125 0.68 15.12 2.16
CA SER A 125 1.92 14.65 2.79
C SER A 125 2.62 15.78 3.56
N SER A 126 2.58 17.02 3.04
CA SER A 126 3.06 18.19 3.77
C SER A 126 2.23 18.52 5.00
N SER A 127 0.89 18.41 4.91
CA SER A 127 0.03 18.52 6.09
C SER A 127 0.34 17.43 7.13
N MET A 128 0.51 16.17 6.70
CA MET A 128 0.92 15.07 7.60
C MET A 128 2.23 15.39 8.33
N LEU A 129 3.25 15.86 7.62
CA LEU A 129 4.54 16.23 8.17
C LEU A 129 4.40 17.34 9.24
N TRP A 130 3.62 18.37 8.93
CA TRP A 130 3.31 19.47 9.87
C TRP A 130 2.55 19.00 11.11
N GLN A 131 1.59 18.09 10.95
CA GLN A 131 0.81 17.51 12.06
C GLN A 131 1.66 16.62 12.97
N VAL A 132 2.70 15.96 12.44
CA VAL A 132 3.70 15.25 13.25
C VAL A 132 4.61 16.23 13.99
N LEU A 133 5.07 17.31 13.33
CA LEU A 133 5.86 18.38 13.93
C LEU A 133 5.14 19.04 15.12
N GLU A 134 3.90 19.51 14.92
CA GLU A 134 3.07 20.06 16.01
C GLU A 134 2.73 19.00 17.09
N GLY A 135 2.60 17.73 16.69
CA GLY A 135 2.33 16.61 17.59
C GLY A 135 3.49 16.22 18.49
N LEU A 136 4.73 16.51 18.08
CA LEU A 136 5.97 16.23 18.83
C LEU A 136 6.44 17.41 19.69
N SER A 137 5.94 18.62 19.43
CA SER A 137 6.25 19.83 20.22
C SER A 137 5.98 19.63 21.72
N ARG A 138 6.75 20.35 22.55
CA ARG A 138 6.65 20.32 24.02
C ARG A 138 5.30 20.87 24.50
N ASP A 139 4.70 21.80 23.76
CA ASP A 139 3.43 22.44 24.10
C ASP A 139 2.20 21.55 23.80
N SER A 140 2.43 20.36 23.22
CA SER A 140 1.38 19.43 22.85
C SER A 140 0.88 18.64 24.06
N ALA A 141 -0.35 18.94 24.53
CA ALA A 141 -0.99 18.32 25.70
C ALA A 141 -1.05 16.76 25.68
N LYS A 142 -0.81 16.13 24.52
CA LYS A 142 -0.61 14.68 24.37
C LYS A 142 0.54 14.39 23.40
N ARG A 143 1.77 14.81 23.72
CA ARG A 143 2.95 14.63 22.85
C ARG A 143 3.06 13.22 22.25
N LEU A 144 3.31 13.15 20.94
CA LEU A 144 3.56 11.89 20.21
C LEU A 144 4.85 11.23 20.73
N ARG A 145 4.89 9.89 20.75
CA ARG A 145 5.97 9.10 21.36
C ARG A 145 6.62 8.16 20.34
N PHE A 146 7.23 8.74 19.32
CA PHE A 146 8.03 8.06 18.30
C PHE A 146 9.12 9.01 17.80
N VAL A 147 10.16 8.48 17.15
CA VAL A 147 11.19 9.27 16.48
C VAL A 147 10.86 9.32 14.98
N PRO A 148 10.63 10.49 14.39
CA PRO A 148 10.38 10.62 12.95
C PRO A 148 11.70 10.62 12.17
N GLY A 149 11.70 9.95 11.03
CA GLY A 149 12.53 10.30 9.87
C GLY A 149 11.66 10.73 8.71
N VAL A 150 12.20 11.35 7.68
CA VAL A 150 11.47 11.74 6.45
C VAL A 150 12.14 11.10 5.23
N VAL A 151 11.36 10.61 4.26
CA VAL A 151 11.87 10.23 2.94
C VAL A 151 11.18 11.07 1.87
N TYR A 152 11.97 11.61 0.94
CA TYR A 152 11.52 12.21 -0.31
C TYR A 152 12.06 11.38 -1.47
N ALA A 153 11.16 10.85 -2.29
CA ALA A 153 11.50 10.15 -3.52
C ALA A 153 11.44 11.15 -4.69
N ASP A 154 12.56 11.35 -5.35
CA ASP A 154 12.69 12.18 -6.55
C ASP A 154 12.38 11.35 -7.79
N GLU A 155 11.33 11.74 -8.50
CA GLU A 155 10.78 11.05 -9.67
C GLU A 155 11.02 11.82 -10.97
N GLY A 156 11.85 12.87 -10.92
CA GLY A 156 12.03 13.83 -12.02
C GLY A 156 12.34 13.17 -13.37
N ALA A 157 13.18 12.13 -13.37
CA ALA A 157 13.53 11.37 -14.57
C ALA A 157 12.35 10.59 -15.17
N ALA A 158 11.51 9.93 -14.35
CA ALA A 158 10.32 9.22 -14.83
C ALA A 158 9.21 10.18 -15.29
N CYS A 159 9.14 11.38 -14.69
CA CYS A 159 8.22 12.45 -15.06
C CYS A 159 8.71 13.33 -16.23
N GLY A 160 9.88 13.02 -16.83
CA GLY A 160 10.42 13.79 -17.97
C GLY A 160 10.82 15.23 -17.65
N GLN A 161 11.18 15.52 -16.39
CA GLN A 161 11.62 16.86 -15.98
C GLN A 161 13.01 17.21 -16.55
N SER A 162 13.24 18.49 -16.84
CA SER A 162 14.58 18.97 -17.20
C SER A 162 15.54 18.84 -16.01
N PRO A 163 16.86 18.71 -16.23
CA PRO A 163 17.84 18.70 -15.13
C PRO A 163 17.78 19.96 -14.27
N GLU A 164 17.46 21.11 -14.87
CA GLU A 164 17.35 22.41 -14.18
C GLU A 164 16.10 22.47 -13.29
N ASP A 165 14.94 22.09 -13.81
CA ASP A 165 13.68 22.03 -13.03
C ASP A 165 13.77 21.00 -11.90
N ARG A 166 14.41 19.86 -12.17
CA ARG A 166 14.68 18.81 -11.16
C ARG A 166 15.59 19.35 -10.06
N ALA A 167 16.70 20.00 -10.41
CA ALA A 167 17.63 20.60 -9.44
C ALA A 167 16.94 21.68 -8.58
N LYS A 168 16.09 22.52 -9.19
CA LYS A 168 15.28 23.52 -8.48
C LYS A 168 14.29 22.87 -7.52
N THR A 169 13.53 21.86 -7.98
CA THR A 169 12.57 21.11 -7.16
C THR A 169 13.26 20.44 -5.96
N LEU A 170 14.44 19.86 -6.17
CA LEU A 170 15.28 19.29 -5.11
C LEU A 170 15.80 20.35 -4.13
N ALA A 171 16.13 21.56 -4.59
CA ALA A 171 16.54 22.67 -3.71
C ALA A 171 15.39 23.15 -2.82
N GLU A 172 14.18 23.31 -3.39
CA GLU A 172 12.96 23.63 -2.65
C GLU A 172 12.62 22.52 -1.63
N ALA A 173 12.73 21.25 -2.03
CA ALA A 173 12.53 20.11 -1.15
C ALA A 173 13.53 20.08 0.03
N LYS A 174 14.81 20.30 -0.24
CA LYS A 174 15.87 20.39 0.79
C LYS A 174 15.59 21.50 1.80
N LEU A 175 15.15 22.68 1.35
CA LEU A 175 14.83 23.81 2.23
C LEU A 175 13.69 23.47 3.21
N VAL A 176 12.64 22.78 2.74
CA VAL A 176 11.54 22.33 3.61
C VAL A 176 12.03 21.29 4.63
N LEU A 177 12.79 20.29 4.18
CA LEU A 177 13.33 19.24 5.06
C LEU A 177 14.27 19.79 6.14
N GLN A 178 15.14 20.74 5.78
CA GLN A 178 16.00 21.48 6.73
C GLN A 178 15.18 22.26 7.76
N THR A 179 14.09 22.90 7.34
CA THR A 179 13.20 23.68 8.23
C THR A 179 12.49 22.79 9.26
N VAL A 180 12.19 21.54 8.92
CA VAL A 180 11.50 20.59 9.81
C VAL A 180 12.44 19.99 10.86
N GLY A 181 13.75 19.87 10.57
CA GLY A 181 14.77 19.46 11.54
C GLY A 181 14.73 17.97 11.97
N PHE A 182 14.02 17.12 11.23
CA PHE A 182 14.08 15.66 11.40
C PHE A 182 15.21 15.05 10.56
N PRO A 183 15.74 13.86 10.90
CA PRO A 183 16.51 13.05 9.97
C PRO A 183 15.76 12.87 8.65
N TRP A 184 16.40 13.13 7.52
CA TRP A 184 15.76 13.06 6.22
C TRP A 184 16.64 12.33 5.19
N HIS A 185 15.96 11.67 4.26
CA HIS A 185 16.54 10.89 3.17
C HIS A 185 15.97 11.41 1.85
N ILE A 186 16.82 11.81 0.93
CA ILE A 186 16.45 12.09 -0.46
C ILE A 186 16.99 10.93 -1.28
N VAL A 187 16.10 10.26 -2.00
CA VAL A 187 16.43 9.13 -2.87
C VAL A 187 15.89 9.38 -4.27
N ALA A 188 16.68 9.09 -5.29
CA ALA A 188 16.27 9.15 -6.68
C ALA A 188 15.56 7.86 -7.09
N LEU A 189 14.50 7.95 -7.90
CA LEU A 189 13.79 6.77 -8.38
C LEU A 189 14.71 5.83 -9.18
N GLU A 190 15.75 6.36 -9.82
CA GLU A 190 16.84 5.62 -10.45
C GLU A 190 17.51 4.56 -9.54
N GLU A 191 17.56 4.78 -8.23
CA GLU A 191 18.18 3.86 -7.27
C GLU A 191 17.49 2.49 -7.23
N VAL A 192 16.28 2.36 -7.79
CA VAL A 192 15.59 1.07 -7.94
C VAL A 192 16.42 0.03 -8.69
N PHE A 193 17.30 0.44 -9.61
CA PHE A 193 18.20 -0.47 -10.33
C PHE A 193 19.32 -1.04 -9.44
N SER A 194 19.56 -0.49 -8.25
CA SER A 194 20.57 -0.95 -7.28
C SER A 194 19.98 -1.69 -6.08
N LEU A 195 18.66 -1.89 -6.03
CA LEU A 195 18.00 -2.53 -4.89
C LEU A 195 18.34 -4.03 -4.78
N PRO A 196 18.40 -4.59 -3.56
CA PRO A 196 18.54 -6.04 -3.38
C PRO A 196 17.19 -6.77 -3.54
N PRO A 197 17.18 -8.03 -4.02
CA PRO A 197 15.97 -8.87 -4.11
C PRO A 197 15.18 -8.99 -2.79
N SER A 198 15.86 -8.85 -1.65
CA SER A 198 15.24 -8.86 -0.31
C SER A 198 14.16 -7.78 -0.09
N VAL A 199 14.12 -6.72 -0.91
CA VAL A 199 13.01 -5.74 -0.89
C VAL A 199 11.66 -6.43 -1.20
N LEU A 200 11.67 -7.44 -2.07
CA LEU A 200 10.50 -8.23 -2.47
C LEU A 200 10.23 -9.45 -1.57
N ARG A 201 10.77 -9.45 -0.35
CA ARG A 201 10.50 -10.47 0.66
C ARG A 201 9.62 -9.95 1.78
N CYS A 202 8.76 -10.83 2.28
CA CYS A 202 8.03 -10.62 3.52
C CYS A 202 8.93 -11.13 4.66
N SER A 203 9.72 -10.25 5.26
CA SER A 203 10.53 -10.60 6.42
C SER A 203 9.61 -11.05 7.54
N ALA A 204 9.88 -12.20 8.16
CA ALA A 204 9.23 -12.54 9.42
C ALA A 204 9.58 -11.45 10.44
N ARG A 205 8.58 -10.90 11.12
CA ARG A 205 8.82 -10.04 12.29
C ARG A 205 9.46 -10.93 13.34
N GLU A 206 10.77 -10.79 13.57
CA GLU A 206 11.41 -11.49 14.67
C GLU A 206 10.61 -11.21 15.95
N PRO A 207 10.23 -12.25 16.72
CA PRO A 207 9.51 -12.04 17.95
C PRO A 207 10.43 -11.23 18.86
N VAL A 208 10.04 -9.97 19.13
CA VAL A 208 10.74 -9.08 20.07
C VAL A 208 10.99 -9.89 21.34
N GLY A 209 12.27 -10.07 21.66
CA GLY A 209 12.73 -11.19 22.46
C GLY A 209 11.97 -11.37 23.78
N THR A 210 11.84 -12.62 24.20
CA THR A 210 11.33 -12.99 25.53
C THR A 210 12.06 -12.21 26.63
N GLU A 211 11.46 -12.07 27.82
CA GLU A 211 11.97 -11.24 28.93
C GLU A 211 13.47 -11.46 29.26
N GLY A 212 14.00 -12.67 29.00
CA GLY A 212 15.43 -12.97 29.13
C GLY A 212 16.35 -12.17 28.20
N ALA A 213 15.94 -11.91 26.94
CA ALA A 213 16.74 -11.12 26.00
C ALA A 213 16.78 -9.63 26.38
N TYR A 214 15.67 -9.09 26.88
CA TYR A 214 15.62 -7.74 27.46
C TYR A 214 16.55 -7.64 28.69
N LYS A 215 16.49 -8.62 29.59
CA LYS A 215 17.37 -8.67 30.76
C LYS A 215 18.84 -8.72 30.36
N ALA A 216 19.23 -9.59 29.42
CA ALA A 216 20.61 -9.68 28.93
C ALA A 216 21.10 -8.37 28.28
N ALA A 217 20.25 -7.68 27.51
CA ALA A 217 20.59 -6.38 26.92
C ALA A 217 20.77 -5.28 27.99
N VAL A 218 19.94 -5.28 29.03
CA VAL A 218 20.06 -4.36 30.18
C VAL A 218 21.32 -4.66 31.00
N ASP A 219 21.59 -5.93 31.32
CA ASP A 219 22.76 -6.34 32.10
C ASP A 219 24.08 -6.00 31.36
N SER A 220 24.13 -6.20 30.03
CA SER A 220 25.26 -5.79 29.19
C SER A 220 25.45 -4.25 29.16
N PHE A 221 24.36 -3.49 29.04
CA PHE A 221 24.41 -2.01 29.07
C PHE A 221 24.87 -1.47 30.43
N LEU A 222 24.46 -2.11 31.53
CA LEU A 222 24.91 -1.77 32.89
C LEU A 222 26.41 -2.05 33.05
N GLN A 223 26.90 -3.22 32.64
CA GLN A 223 28.33 -3.55 32.66
C GLN A 223 29.16 -2.53 31.85
N GLN A 224 28.68 -2.11 30.68
CA GLN A 224 29.36 -1.14 29.84
C GLN A 224 29.43 0.26 30.48
N ARG A 225 28.43 0.66 31.27
CA ARG A 225 28.46 1.89 32.09
C ARG A 225 29.32 1.79 33.34
N HIS A 226 29.49 0.59 33.93
CA HIS A 226 30.41 0.41 35.06
C HIS A 226 31.88 0.44 34.64
N ALA A 227 32.19 0.15 33.38
CA ALA A 227 33.55 0.24 32.82
C ALA A 227 33.96 1.66 32.36
N LEU A 228 33.00 2.55 32.12
CA LEU A 228 33.23 3.90 31.60
C LEU A 228 32.56 4.95 32.50
N GLY A 229 33.37 5.59 33.34
CA GLY A 229 32.96 6.68 34.22
C GLY A 229 32.33 7.85 33.46
N GLU A 230 31.48 8.61 34.15
CA GLU A 230 30.50 9.53 33.54
C GLU A 230 31.10 10.55 32.57
N GLN A 231 30.99 10.28 31.27
CA GLN A 231 31.08 11.28 30.23
C GLN A 231 29.84 11.21 29.33
N SER A 232 29.10 12.32 29.30
CA SER A 232 27.96 12.52 28.42
C SER A 232 28.42 12.59 26.96
N GLN A 233 28.38 11.48 26.24
CA GLN A 233 28.61 11.47 24.80
C GLN A 233 27.48 12.26 24.09
N PRO A 234 27.82 13.20 23.19
CA PRO A 234 26.85 13.75 22.26
C PRO A 234 26.25 12.64 21.39
N CYS A 235 25.01 12.83 20.92
CA CYS A 235 24.41 11.93 19.94
C CYS A 235 25.37 11.74 18.75
N PRO A 236 25.51 10.51 18.19
CA PRO A 236 26.27 10.30 16.98
C PRO A 236 25.78 11.26 15.89
N GLN A 237 26.70 12.04 15.31
CA GLN A 237 26.42 12.78 14.10
C GLN A 237 26.13 11.75 13.00
N HIS A 238 24.85 11.53 12.71
CA HIS A 238 24.46 10.58 11.67
C HIS A 238 25.13 11.00 10.35
N PRO A 239 25.74 10.06 9.61
CA PRO A 239 26.31 10.37 8.31
C PRO A 239 25.19 10.93 7.44
N GLN A 240 25.32 12.20 7.06
CA GLN A 240 24.58 12.71 5.91
C GLN A 240 25.05 11.88 4.73
N SER A 241 24.21 10.99 4.22
CA SER A 241 24.50 10.30 2.97
C SER A 241 24.57 11.37 1.90
N GLN A 242 25.78 11.77 1.52
CA GLN A 242 26.04 12.61 0.36
C GLN A 242 25.80 11.75 -0.88
N VAL A 243 24.53 11.43 -1.13
CA VAL A 243 24.09 10.81 -2.38
C VAL A 243 24.37 11.84 -3.47
N GLY A 244 25.40 11.57 -4.27
CA GLY A 244 25.66 12.31 -5.50
C GLY A 244 24.48 12.17 -6.48
N PRO A 245 24.46 12.93 -7.58
CA PRO A 245 23.45 12.70 -8.62
C PRO A 245 23.46 11.21 -9.05
N PRO A 246 22.30 10.60 -9.29
CA PRO A 246 22.23 9.20 -9.71
C PRO A 246 23.07 9.01 -10.98
N PRO A 247 23.74 7.85 -11.13
CA PRO A 247 24.66 7.65 -12.24
C PRO A 247 23.86 7.61 -13.55
N ALA A 248 24.39 8.26 -14.60
CA ALA A 248 23.64 8.54 -15.83
C ALA A 248 23.07 7.28 -16.53
N ASN A 249 23.72 6.13 -16.36
CA ASN A 249 23.23 4.84 -16.85
C ASN A 249 21.90 4.40 -16.22
N GLN A 250 21.67 4.68 -14.93
CA GLN A 250 20.41 4.38 -14.24
C GLN A 250 19.30 5.33 -14.66
N THR A 251 19.61 6.61 -14.86
CA THR A 251 18.65 7.58 -15.42
C THR A 251 18.22 7.16 -16.83
N GLU A 252 19.18 6.76 -17.68
CA GLU A 252 18.85 6.29 -19.02
C GLU A 252 18.05 4.98 -19.00
N ALA A 253 18.41 4.01 -18.14
CA ALA A 253 17.65 2.77 -17.96
C ALA A 253 16.20 3.03 -17.50
N LEU A 254 16.01 3.96 -16.56
CA LEU A 254 14.68 4.38 -16.10
C LEU A 254 13.87 5.02 -17.24
N SER A 255 14.48 5.91 -18.03
CA SER A 255 13.81 6.52 -19.19
C SER A 255 13.46 5.48 -20.26
N ARG A 256 14.35 4.52 -20.57
CA ARG A 256 14.06 3.41 -21.50
C ARG A 256 12.87 2.56 -21.01
N LEU A 257 12.85 2.20 -19.72
CA LEU A 257 11.73 1.48 -19.10
C LEU A 257 10.41 2.24 -19.25
N PHE A 258 10.35 3.49 -18.78
CA PHE A 258 9.12 4.29 -18.83
C PHE A 258 8.68 4.65 -20.25
N ASN A 259 9.59 4.71 -21.23
CA ASN A 259 9.24 4.89 -22.64
C ASN A 259 8.69 3.61 -23.30
N SER A 260 9.12 2.42 -22.84
CA SER A 260 8.64 1.14 -23.39
C SER A 260 7.19 0.78 -23.00
N VAL A 261 6.69 1.30 -21.89
CA VAL A 261 5.32 1.02 -21.40
C VAL A 261 4.27 1.71 -22.29
N LYS A 262 3.29 0.94 -22.78
CA LYS A 262 2.30 1.40 -23.77
C LYS A 262 1.29 2.41 -23.23
N THR A 263 0.67 2.16 -22.07
CA THR A 263 -0.44 2.97 -21.53
C THR A 263 -0.01 3.86 -20.36
N LEU A 264 -0.67 5.01 -20.19
CA LEU A 264 -0.42 5.88 -19.03
C LEU A 264 -0.79 5.20 -17.71
N THR A 265 -1.89 4.43 -17.68
CA THR A 265 -2.29 3.62 -16.52
C THR A 265 -1.17 2.68 -16.06
N ALA A 266 -0.54 1.95 -16.99
CA ALA A 266 0.57 1.07 -16.65
C ALA A 266 1.81 1.84 -16.17
N LYS A 267 2.08 3.05 -16.69
CA LYS A 267 3.16 3.92 -16.18
C LYS A 267 2.89 4.43 -14.76
N GLU A 268 1.67 4.85 -14.46
CA GLU A 268 1.27 5.28 -13.10
C GLU A 268 1.40 4.14 -12.08
N GLU A 269 1.00 2.93 -12.45
CA GLU A 269 1.08 1.74 -11.61
C GLU A 269 2.50 1.21 -11.43
N LEU A 270 3.33 1.23 -12.49
CA LEU A 270 4.75 0.91 -12.40
C LEU A 270 5.48 1.92 -11.49
N LEU A 271 5.22 3.22 -11.66
CA LEU A 271 5.78 4.28 -10.81
C LEU A 271 5.40 4.08 -9.34
N GLN A 272 4.12 3.82 -9.04
CA GLN A 272 3.67 3.57 -7.67
C GLN A 272 4.33 2.31 -7.08
N THR A 273 4.53 1.26 -7.88
CA THR A 273 5.21 0.03 -7.46
C THR A 273 6.67 0.29 -7.11
N LEU A 274 7.44 0.88 -8.04
CA LEU A 274 8.86 1.19 -7.87
C LEU A 274 9.12 2.15 -6.70
N ARG A 275 8.30 3.22 -6.58
CA ARG A 275 8.30 4.13 -5.42
C ARG A 275 8.11 3.38 -4.10
N THR A 276 7.18 2.43 -4.07
CA THR A 276 6.88 1.66 -2.84
C THR A 276 8.08 0.79 -2.46
N HIS A 277 8.73 0.13 -3.42
CA HIS A 277 9.94 -0.68 -3.18
C HIS A 277 11.11 0.15 -2.66
N LEU A 278 11.34 1.33 -3.26
CA LEU A 278 12.39 2.25 -2.81
C LEU A 278 12.14 2.75 -1.38
N ILE A 279 10.91 3.17 -1.05
CA ILE A 279 10.54 3.60 0.32
C ILE A 279 10.68 2.46 1.34
N LEU A 280 10.31 1.22 0.97
CA LEU A 280 10.49 0.05 1.84
C LEU A 280 11.96 -0.31 2.04
N HIS A 281 12.80 -0.15 1.01
CA HIS A 281 14.24 -0.32 1.15
C HIS A 281 14.82 0.70 2.14
N VAL A 282 14.54 2.00 1.96
CA VAL A 282 14.96 3.06 2.90
C VAL A 282 14.46 2.77 4.32
N ALA A 283 13.22 2.30 4.47
CA ALA A 283 12.67 1.92 5.77
C ALA A 283 13.50 0.80 6.43
N ARG A 284 13.80 -0.28 5.71
CA ARG A 284 14.58 -1.42 6.22
C ARG A 284 16.04 -1.05 6.51
N THR A 285 16.72 -0.42 5.55
CA THR A 285 18.15 -0.05 5.66
C THR A 285 18.43 0.89 6.84
N HIS A 286 17.46 1.74 7.23
CA HIS A 286 17.59 2.65 8.37
C HIS A 286 16.79 2.23 9.62
N GLY A 287 16.27 1.01 9.69
CA GLY A 287 15.61 0.47 10.89
C GLY A 287 14.23 1.07 11.23
N TYR A 288 13.54 1.67 10.26
CA TYR A 288 12.19 2.21 10.44
C TYR A 288 11.12 1.10 10.36
N SER A 289 10.61 0.70 11.53
CA SER A 289 9.54 -0.31 11.66
C SER A 289 8.19 0.07 11.01
N LYS A 290 7.96 1.36 10.74
CA LYS A 290 6.66 1.88 10.28
C LYS A 290 6.87 3.04 9.30
N VAL A 291 6.02 3.12 8.28
CA VAL A 291 6.01 4.20 7.27
C VAL A 291 4.67 4.92 7.31
N MET A 292 4.64 6.23 7.55
CA MET A 292 3.41 7.04 7.41
C MET A 292 3.26 7.58 5.99
N THR A 293 2.08 7.43 5.38
CA THR A 293 1.75 8.02 4.08
C THR A 293 0.71 9.14 4.19
N GLY A 294 0.83 10.15 3.33
CA GLY A 294 -0.09 11.28 3.22
C GLY A 294 -1.47 10.95 2.61
N ASP A 295 -1.94 9.71 2.75
CA ASP A 295 -3.17 9.21 2.12
C ASP A 295 -4.42 9.85 2.74
N SER A 296 -4.96 10.87 2.05
CA SER A 296 -6.19 11.56 2.46
C SER A 296 -7.45 10.74 2.16
N CYS A 297 -8.55 10.99 2.89
CA CYS A 297 -9.87 10.40 2.68
C CYS A 297 -10.30 10.43 1.20
N THR A 298 -10.08 11.57 0.52
CA THR A 298 -10.39 11.73 -0.92
C THR A 298 -9.48 10.89 -1.81
N ARG A 299 -8.17 10.85 -1.53
CA ARG A 299 -7.23 10.02 -2.29
C ARG A 299 -7.50 8.53 -2.10
N LEU A 300 -7.91 8.11 -0.90
CA LEU A 300 -8.31 6.73 -0.61
C LEU A 300 -9.62 6.34 -1.31
N ALA A 301 -10.61 7.24 -1.40
CA ALA A 301 -11.83 6.99 -2.19
C ALA A 301 -11.54 6.83 -3.69
N ILE A 302 -10.63 7.65 -4.24
CA ILE A 302 -10.16 7.51 -5.64
C ILE A 302 -9.38 6.21 -5.82
N LYS A 303 -8.45 5.89 -4.91
CA LYS A 303 -7.66 4.64 -4.93
C LYS A 303 -8.55 3.41 -4.86
N LEU A 304 -9.59 3.41 -4.03
CA LEU A 304 -10.58 2.32 -3.95
C LEU A 304 -11.21 2.04 -5.32
N MET A 305 -11.77 3.07 -5.98
CA MET A 305 -12.42 2.92 -7.28
C MET A 305 -11.43 2.55 -8.39
N THR A 306 -10.20 3.06 -8.31
CA THR A 306 -9.12 2.73 -9.26
C THR A 306 -8.69 1.27 -9.11
N SER A 307 -8.42 0.80 -7.88
CA SER A 307 -8.10 -0.61 -7.61
C SER A 307 -9.28 -1.54 -7.97
N LEU A 308 -10.54 -1.13 -7.80
CA LEU A 308 -11.70 -1.87 -8.31
C LEU A 308 -11.68 -2.00 -9.84
N ALA A 309 -11.52 -0.89 -10.56
CA ALA A 309 -11.46 -0.88 -12.03
C ALA A 309 -10.27 -1.68 -12.60
N LEU A 310 -9.17 -1.78 -11.84
CA LEU A 310 -7.99 -2.59 -12.17
C LEU A 310 -8.09 -4.05 -11.68
N GLY A 311 -9.26 -4.51 -11.22
CA GLY A 311 -9.49 -5.89 -10.79
C GLY A 311 -8.73 -6.32 -9.53
N ARG A 312 -8.38 -5.38 -8.64
CA ARG A 312 -7.71 -5.63 -7.35
C ARG A 312 -8.67 -5.74 -6.16
N GLY A 313 -9.87 -6.26 -6.38
CA GLY A 313 -10.94 -6.36 -5.39
C GLY A 313 -10.52 -7.04 -4.08
N ALA A 314 -9.77 -8.14 -4.17
CA ALA A 314 -9.28 -8.91 -3.04
C ALA A 314 -8.38 -8.11 -2.07
N PHE A 315 -7.70 -7.06 -2.54
CA PHE A 315 -6.66 -6.36 -1.76
C PHE A 315 -7.14 -5.04 -1.16
N LEU A 316 -8.39 -4.65 -1.40
CA LEU A 316 -8.93 -3.33 -1.02
C LEU A 316 -8.87 -3.07 0.49
N ALA A 317 -9.09 -4.10 1.33
CA ALA A 317 -8.99 -3.99 2.78
C ALA A 317 -7.59 -3.58 3.28
N TRP A 318 -6.52 -3.99 2.58
CA TRP A 318 -5.15 -3.56 2.84
C TRP A 318 -4.86 -2.18 2.23
N ASP A 319 -5.35 -1.94 1.01
CA ASP A 319 -5.13 -0.69 0.26
C ASP A 319 -5.79 0.55 0.88
N THR A 320 -6.95 0.40 1.52
CA THR A 320 -7.70 1.49 2.18
C THR A 320 -7.73 1.40 3.71
N GLY A 321 -7.26 0.29 4.28
CA GLY A 321 -7.10 0.09 5.73
C GLY A 321 -6.17 1.13 6.38
N PHE A 322 -6.23 1.25 7.71
CA PHE A 322 -5.35 2.18 8.43
C PHE A 322 -3.90 1.72 8.37
N SER A 323 -3.68 0.41 8.46
CA SER A 323 -2.39 -0.26 8.37
C SER A 323 -2.33 -1.24 7.22
N ASP A 324 -1.17 -1.31 6.58
CA ASP A 324 -0.78 -2.28 5.59
C ASP A 324 0.38 -3.12 6.15
N GLU A 325 0.11 -4.38 6.48
CA GLU A 325 1.09 -5.29 7.08
C GLU A 325 1.70 -6.26 6.05
N ARG A 326 1.46 -6.06 4.73
CA ARG A 326 1.85 -7.04 3.70
C ARG A 326 3.36 -7.28 3.57
N HIS A 327 4.19 -6.41 4.14
CA HIS A 327 5.65 -6.48 4.10
C HIS A 327 6.27 -7.18 5.33
N GLY A 328 5.49 -7.42 6.39
CA GLY A 328 5.92 -8.13 7.61
C GLY A 328 6.64 -7.24 8.62
N ASP A 329 7.91 -6.92 8.35
CA ASP A 329 8.78 -6.12 9.21
C ASP A 329 8.42 -4.62 9.25
N VAL A 330 8.01 -4.07 8.11
CA VAL A 330 7.62 -2.67 7.94
C VAL A 330 6.11 -2.55 7.75
N VAL A 331 5.44 -1.79 8.63
CA VAL A 331 3.99 -1.52 8.54
C VAL A 331 3.74 -0.13 7.97
N VAL A 332 3.05 -0.03 6.83
CA VAL A 332 2.63 1.27 6.27
C VAL A 332 1.34 1.72 6.98
N VAL A 333 1.25 2.97 7.42
CA VAL A 333 0.10 3.52 8.14
C VAL A 333 -0.41 4.83 7.55
N ARG A 334 -1.73 5.05 7.60
CA ARG A 334 -2.43 6.12 6.87
C ARG A 334 -3.11 7.11 7.83
N PRO A 335 -2.37 8.02 8.49
CA PRO A 335 -2.92 8.91 9.51
C PRO A 335 -3.85 10.00 8.95
N MET A 336 -3.71 10.37 7.68
CA MET A 336 -4.55 11.36 7.00
C MET A 336 -5.90 10.82 6.50
N ARG A 337 -6.21 9.53 6.75
CA ARG A 337 -7.37 8.81 6.18
C ARG A 337 -8.75 9.44 6.48
N GLU A 338 -8.88 10.23 7.54
CA GLU A 338 -10.12 10.93 7.87
C GLU A 338 -10.20 12.36 7.27
N HIS A 339 -9.13 12.90 6.68
CA HIS A 339 -9.07 14.27 6.13
C HIS A 339 -9.39 14.31 4.64
N THR A 340 -10.29 15.19 4.22
CA THR A 340 -10.60 15.44 2.81
C THR A 340 -9.62 16.43 2.19
N LEU A 341 -9.44 16.41 0.86
CA LEU A 341 -8.58 17.39 0.17
C LEU A 341 -9.01 18.85 0.39
N LYS A 342 -10.32 19.11 0.56
CA LYS A 342 -10.84 20.44 0.90
C LYS A 342 -10.36 20.92 2.29
N GLU A 343 -10.40 20.04 3.28
CA GLU A 343 -9.86 20.34 4.62
C GLU A 343 -8.34 20.54 4.59
N VAL A 344 -7.60 19.70 3.86
CA VAL A 344 -6.14 19.83 3.67
C VAL A 344 -5.79 21.18 3.02
N ALA A 345 -6.46 21.54 1.93
CA ALA A 345 -6.20 22.80 1.22
C ALA A 345 -6.43 24.03 2.12
N PHE A 346 -7.52 24.05 2.88
CA PHE A 346 -7.76 25.13 3.84
C PHE A 346 -6.75 25.16 4.99
N TYR A 347 -6.36 24.00 5.53
CA TYR A 347 -5.35 23.94 6.60
C TYR A 347 -4.01 24.50 6.12
N ASN A 348 -3.51 24.03 4.97
CA ASN A 348 -2.24 24.49 4.42
C ASN A 348 -2.28 25.99 4.12
N ARG A 349 -3.41 26.51 3.60
CA ARG A 349 -3.62 27.94 3.33
C ARG A 349 -3.65 28.81 4.60
N LEU A 350 -4.32 28.36 5.67
CA LEU A 350 -4.55 29.14 6.90
C LEU A 350 -3.37 29.12 7.89
N PHE A 351 -2.51 28.11 7.79
CA PHE A 351 -1.35 27.90 8.65
C PHE A 351 -0.01 27.93 7.89
N ALA A 352 -0.03 28.33 6.62
CA ALA A 352 1.15 28.48 5.76
C ALA A 352 2.06 27.24 5.72
N VAL A 353 1.44 26.05 5.65
CA VAL A 353 2.19 24.79 5.55
C VAL A 353 2.93 24.76 4.20
N PRO A 354 4.26 24.62 4.18
CA PRO A 354 5.03 24.59 2.94
C PRO A 354 4.67 23.36 2.11
N SER A 355 4.61 23.52 0.79
CA SER A 355 4.40 22.42 -0.16
C SER A 355 5.21 22.67 -1.41
N VAL A 356 5.90 21.64 -1.90
CA VAL A 356 6.68 21.69 -3.14
C VAL A 356 5.86 21.10 -4.27
N PHE A 357 5.77 21.81 -5.39
CA PHE A 357 5.11 21.27 -6.58
C PHE A 357 6.07 20.30 -7.28
N THR A 358 5.76 19.00 -7.26
CA THR A 358 6.50 17.98 -8.02
C THR A 358 5.62 17.49 -9.16
N PRO A 359 6.04 17.67 -10.44
CA PRO A 359 5.37 17.06 -11.59
C PRO A 359 5.23 15.55 -11.46
N ALA A 360 4.03 15.03 -11.74
CA ALA A 360 3.73 13.61 -11.88
C ALA A 360 3.62 13.20 -13.37
N VAL A 361 3.71 11.90 -13.68
CA VAL A 361 3.58 11.35 -15.06
C VAL A 361 2.26 11.70 -15.75
N ASP A 362 1.24 12.04 -14.98
CA ASP A 362 -0.12 12.40 -15.43
C ASP A 362 -0.35 13.93 -15.50
N THR A 363 0.72 14.73 -15.35
CA THR A 363 0.65 16.20 -15.37
C THR A 363 0.27 16.71 -16.75
N LYS A 364 -0.75 17.57 -16.83
CA LYS A 364 -1.39 18.06 -18.08
C LYS A 364 -2.05 16.96 -18.94
N ALA A 365 -2.14 15.72 -18.49
CA ALA A 365 -2.87 14.67 -19.20
C ALA A 365 -4.40 14.94 -19.16
N PRO A 366 -5.16 14.63 -20.23
CA PRO A 366 -6.62 14.80 -20.24
C PRO A 366 -7.33 13.83 -19.29
N GLU A 367 -8.57 14.15 -18.86
CA GLU A 367 -9.35 13.36 -17.89
C GLU A 367 -9.48 11.87 -18.26
N LYS A 368 -9.46 11.52 -19.55
CA LYS A 368 -9.61 10.16 -20.07
C LYS A 368 -8.27 9.46 -20.42
N ALA A 369 -7.13 10.06 -20.07
CA ALA A 369 -5.81 9.52 -20.44
C ALA A 369 -5.43 8.23 -19.71
N SER A 370 -5.93 8.04 -18.49
CA SER A 370 -5.70 6.87 -17.66
C SER A 370 -6.89 6.54 -16.78
N ILE A 371 -6.90 5.32 -16.24
CA ILE A 371 -7.93 4.91 -15.27
C ILE A 371 -7.83 5.76 -13.98
N HIS A 372 -6.61 6.15 -13.57
CA HIS A 372 -6.40 7.00 -12.39
C HIS A 372 -7.02 8.39 -12.59
N ARG A 373 -6.75 9.05 -13.73
CA ARG A 373 -7.34 10.35 -14.08
C ARG A 373 -8.86 10.27 -14.23
N LEU A 374 -9.38 9.21 -14.85
CA LEU A 374 -10.81 9.02 -15.04
C LEU A 374 -11.54 8.83 -13.70
N MET A 375 -11.00 8.00 -12.81
CA MET A 375 -11.58 7.76 -11.47
C MET A 375 -11.46 8.98 -10.56
N GLU A 376 -10.36 9.75 -10.66
CA GLU A 376 -10.22 11.03 -9.96
C GLU A 376 -11.27 12.04 -10.42
N ALA A 377 -11.40 12.26 -11.73
CA ALA A 377 -12.39 13.16 -12.31
C ALA A 377 -13.82 12.75 -11.94
N PHE A 378 -14.14 11.44 -12.02
CA PHE A 378 -15.43 10.88 -11.63
C PHE A 378 -15.78 11.15 -10.16
N ILE A 379 -14.89 10.79 -9.22
CA ILE A 379 -15.14 10.96 -7.78
C ILE A 379 -15.21 12.44 -7.38
N LEU A 380 -14.37 13.30 -7.96
CA LEU A 380 -14.42 14.74 -7.69
C LEU A 380 -15.71 15.39 -8.25
N ARG A 381 -16.15 14.98 -9.44
CA ARG A 381 -17.41 15.45 -10.07
C ARG A 381 -18.63 15.02 -9.26
N LEU A 382 -18.69 13.76 -8.82
CA LEU A 382 -19.75 13.28 -7.91
C LEU A 382 -19.72 13.98 -6.55
N GLN A 383 -18.55 14.31 -6.02
CA GLN A 383 -18.42 15.02 -4.74
C GLN A 383 -18.83 16.50 -4.83
N ALA A 384 -18.74 17.11 -6.02
CA ALA A 384 -19.25 18.46 -6.27
C ALA A 384 -20.78 18.49 -6.31
N GLN A 385 -21.41 17.49 -6.93
CA GLN A 385 -22.87 17.37 -7.03
C GLN A 385 -23.53 16.88 -5.73
N PHE A 386 -22.90 15.92 -5.04
CA PHE A 386 -23.45 15.27 -3.84
C PHE A 386 -22.49 15.44 -2.65
N PRO A 387 -22.76 16.37 -1.71
CA PRO A 387 -21.89 16.71 -0.58
C PRO A 387 -21.74 15.64 0.53
N SER A 388 -21.46 14.38 0.19
CA SER A 388 -20.94 13.33 1.09
C SER A 388 -20.31 12.12 0.37
N THR A 389 -20.29 12.08 -0.97
CA THR A 389 -19.82 10.94 -1.79
C THR A 389 -18.50 10.35 -1.30
N VAL A 390 -17.45 11.16 -1.16
CA VAL A 390 -16.12 10.71 -0.71
C VAL A 390 -16.20 10.02 0.65
N SER A 391 -16.92 10.61 1.61
CA SER A 391 -17.10 10.00 2.92
C SER A 391 -17.91 8.70 2.86
N THR A 392 -18.95 8.61 2.03
CA THR A 392 -19.76 7.39 1.90
C THR A 392 -18.95 6.25 1.27
N VAL A 393 -18.30 6.49 0.13
CA VAL A 393 -17.42 5.54 -0.57
C VAL A 393 -16.33 5.03 0.37
N TYR A 394 -15.68 5.95 1.08
CA TYR A 394 -14.62 5.60 2.03
C TYR A 394 -15.13 4.82 3.25
N ARG A 395 -16.27 5.22 3.86
CA ARG A 395 -16.88 4.46 4.98
C ARG A 395 -17.36 3.08 4.57
N THR A 396 -17.73 2.86 3.31
CA THR A 396 -18.00 1.51 2.78
C THR A 396 -16.71 0.68 2.75
N SER A 397 -15.57 1.26 2.33
CA SER A 397 -14.29 0.54 2.35
C SER A 397 -13.82 0.15 3.76
N GLU A 398 -14.16 0.91 4.80
CA GLU A 398 -13.86 0.55 6.20
C GLU A 398 -14.64 -0.68 6.71
N LYS A 399 -15.66 -1.15 5.97
CA LYS A 399 -16.38 -2.39 6.28
C LYS A 399 -15.72 -3.63 5.68
N LEU A 400 -14.77 -3.46 4.76
CA LEU A 400 -14.03 -4.57 4.16
C LEU A 400 -13.05 -5.14 5.19
N VAL A 401 -13.11 -6.45 5.41
CA VAL A 401 -12.27 -7.16 6.38
C VAL A 401 -11.04 -7.71 5.68
N LYS A 402 -9.88 -7.64 6.35
CA LYS A 402 -8.68 -8.41 6.00
C LYS A 402 -8.96 -9.89 6.34
N ALA A 403 -9.74 -10.59 5.53
CA ALA A 403 -10.08 -11.98 5.78
C ALA A 403 -8.84 -12.87 5.53
N PRO A 404 -8.40 -13.69 6.50
CA PRO A 404 -7.90 -15.02 6.16
C PRO A 404 -9.07 -15.78 5.53
N ARG A 405 -8.84 -16.55 4.46
CA ARG A 405 -9.90 -17.44 3.94
C ARG A 405 -10.19 -18.53 4.97
N ASP A 406 -11.47 -18.73 5.28
CA ASP A 406 -11.92 -19.87 6.07
C ASP A 406 -11.51 -21.16 5.34
N GLY A 407 -10.72 -22.01 6.00
CA GLY A 407 -10.14 -23.22 5.42
C GLY A 407 -8.62 -23.31 5.57
N CYS A 408 -7.91 -22.17 5.56
CA CYS A 408 -6.49 -22.16 5.91
C CYS A 408 -6.33 -22.21 7.44
N ALA A 409 -5.99 -23.40 7.97
CA ALA A 409 -5.41 -23.53 9.29
C ALA A 409 -4.16 -22.63 9.43
N ALA A 410 -3.68 -22.41 10.67
CA ALA A 410 -2.60 -21.47 10.99
C ALA A 410 -1.21 -21.89 10.44
N GLY A 411 -1.07 -21.86 9.12
CA GLY A 411 0.11 -22.22 8.35
C GLY A 411 0.68 -21.05 7.53
N THR A 412 1.71 -21.38 6.74
CA THR A 412 2.51 -20.44 5.96
C THR A 412 1.65 -19.49 5.12
N PRO A 413 1.91 -18.16 5.13
CA PRO A 413 1.16 -17.24 4.28
C PRO A 413 1.37 -17.60 2.81
N GLY A 414 0.25 -17.75 2.07
CA GLY A 414 0.25 -18.17 0.67
C GLY A 414 1.09 -17.28 -0.25
N PRO A 415 1.36 -17.74 -1.49
CA PRO A 415 2.30 -17.12 -2.41
C PRO A 415 1.96 -15.65 -2.65
N ARG A 416 2.97 -14.80 -2.88
CA ARG A 416 2.80 -13.33 -2.96
C ARG A 416 3.18 -12.79 -4.32
N CYS A 417 2.38 -11.83 -4.79
CA CYS A 417 2.64 -11.10 -6.02
C CYS A 417 4.06 -10.51 -6.03
N LEU A 418 4.85 -10.86 -7.03
CA LEU A 418 6.23 -10.40 -7.22
C LEU A 418 6.32 -8.87 -7.23
N LEU A 419 5.35 -8.17 -7.84
CA LEU A 419 5.35 -6.71 -7.93
C LEU A 419 4.69 -5.99 -6.74
N CYS A 420 3.52 -6.41 -6.26
CA CYS A 420 2.78 -5.60 -5.26
C CYS A 420 2.73 -6.21 -3.85
N MET A 421 3.37 -7.37 -3.65
CA MET A 421 3.47 -8.11 -2.39
C MET A 421 2.13 -8.49 -1.72
N CYS A 422 1.00 -8.26 -2.40
CA CYS A 422 -0.29 -8.85 -2.07
C CYS A 422 -0.19 -10.37 -2.08
N VAL A 423 -0.97 -11.04 -1.25
CA VAL A 423 -1.20 -12.49 -1.38
C VAL A 423 -1.79 -12.75 -2.78
N LEU A 424 -1.30 -13.78 -3.47
CA LEU A 424 -1.85 -14.19 -4.76
C LEU A 424 -3.20 -14.87 -4.51
N ASP A 425 -4.18 -14.38 -5.23
CA ASP A 425 -5.56 -14.82 -5.14
C ASP A 425 -5.84 -15.86 -6.24
N VAL A 426 -5.12 -16.98 -6.22
CA VAL A 426 -5.12 -18.00 -7.29
C VAL A 426 -6.21 -19.07 -7.09
N ASP A 427 -7.17 -18.83 -6.19
CA ASP A 427 -8.26 -19.77 -5.97
C ASP A 427 -9.25 -19.66 -7.15
N THR A 428 -9.12 -20.59 -8.09
CA THR A 428 -9.97 -20.71 -9.28
C THR A 428 -11.37 -21.24 -8.97
N ALA A 429 -11.59 -21.83 -7.78
CA ALA A 429 -12.90 -22.24 -7.31
C ALA A 429 -13.68 -21.08 -6.64
N ASP A 430 -12.97 -20.10 -6.06
CA ASP A 430 -13.59 -18.89 -5.52
C ASP A 430 -14.00 -17.90 -6.64
N SER A 431 -15.29 -17.88 -6.96
CA SER A 431 -15.89 -16.99 -7.97
C SER A 431 -15.87 -15.51 -7.60
N ALA A 432 -15.54 -15.14 -6.36
CA ALA A 432 -15.35 -13.74 -5.95
C ALA A 432 -13.99 -13.17 -6.39
N THR A 433 -13.09 -14.00 -6.90
CA THR A 433 -11.74 -13.62 -7.35
C THR A 433 -11.74 -13.22 -8.81
N ALA A 434 -10.79 -12.35 -9.20
CA ALA A 434 -10.66 -11.95 -10.59
C ALA A 434 -10.26 -13.11 -11.53
N PHE A 435 -9.63 -14.17 -10.99
CA PHE A 435 -9.29 -15.37 -11.75
C PHE A 435 -10.46 -16.34 -11.83
N GLY A 436 -11.10 -16.69 -10.71
CA GLY A 436 -12.29 -17.55 -10.67
C GLY A 436 -13.45 -17.03 -11.51
N ALA A 437 -13.65 -15.70 -11.56
CA ALA A 437 -14.63 -15.08 -12.47
C ALA A 437 -14.30 -15.29 -13.97
N GLN A 438 -13.02 -15.38 -14.34
CA GLN A 438 -12.61 -15.72 -15.71
C GLN A 438 -12.80 -17.21 -16.00
N THR A 439 -12.45 -18.09 -15.06
CA THR A 439 -12.64 -19.55 -15.20
C THR A 439 -14.12 -19.91 -15.33
N PHE A 440 -15.00 -19.32 -14.51
CA PHE A 440 -16.45 -19.51 -14.62
C PHE A 440 -17.03 -19.03 -15.96
N SER A 441 -16.42 -18.01 -16.58
CA SER A 441 -16.85 -17.48 -17.89
C SER A 441 -16.41 -18.35 -19.07
N GLN A 442 -15.56 -19.36 -18.85
CA GLN A 442 -15.07 -20.30 -19.87
C GLN A 442 -15.76 -21.67 -19.83
N LEU A 443 -16.65 -21.92 -18.86
CA LEU A 443 -17.55 -23.08 -18.90
C LEU A 443 -18.46 -22.97 -20.13
N PRO A 444 -18.51 -23.98 -21.03
CA PRO A 444 -19.42 -23.97 -22.16
C PRO A 444 -20.86 -23.82 -21.67
N GLN A 445 -21.60 -22.86 -22.25
CA GLN A 445 -23.02 -22.70 -21.92
C GLN A 445 -23.76 -24.02 -22.11
N THR A 446 -24.59 -24.35 -21.12
CA THR A 446 -25.35 -25.59 -21.05
C THR A 446 -26.17 -25.81 -22.32
N GLN A 447 -26.30 -27.08 -22.68
CA GLN A 447 -26.96 -27.60 -23.88
C GLN A 447 -28.29 -26.90 -24.23
N PRO A 448 -28.63 -26.74 -25.53
CA PRO A 448 -29.94 -26.22 -25.93
C PRO A 448 -31.07 -27.16 -25.44
N PRO A 449 -32.26 -26.61 -25.13
CA PRO A 449 -33.36 -27.40 -24.57
C PRO A 449 -33.83 -28.48 -25.54
N VAL A 450 -33.94 -29.71 -25.04
CA VAL A 450 -34.42 -30.88 -25.79
C VAL A 450 -35.91 -30.71 -26.11
N ALA A 451 -36.22 -30.46 -27.38
CA ALA A 451 -37.56 -30.63 -27.94
C ALA A 451 -37.65 -32.00 -28.64
N GLN A 452 -38.69 -32.78 -28.35
CA GLN A 452 -38.91 -34.10 -28.94
C GLN A 452 -39.87 -34.03 -30.13
N ALA A 453 -39.51 -34.74 -31.21
CA ALA A 453 -40.30 -35.01 -32.42
C ALA A 453 -40.69 -33.76 -33.27
N GLU A 454 -40.87 -33.83 -34.59
CA GLU A 454 -41.06 -34.97 -35.52
C GLU A 454 -40.13 -34.86 -36.77
N ALA A 455 -40.04 -35.93 -37.57
CA ALA A 455 -39.40 -35.95 -38.90
C ALA A 455 -40.48 -35.94 -40.00
N PRO A 456 -40.21 -35.48 -41.26
CA PRO A 456 -39.45 -36.31 -42.21
C PRO A 456 -38.60 -35.56 -43.28
N THR A 457 -37.79 -36.33 -44.04
CA THR A 457 -37.25 -36.17 -45.43
C THR A 457 -37.14 -34.77 -46.09
N VAL A 458 -36.10 -34.41 -46.86
CA VAL A 458 -35.63 -35.05 -48.13
C VAL A 458 -34.16 -34.70 -48.50
N SER A 459 -33.54 -35.52 -49.38
CA SER A 459 -32.41 -35.31 -50.34
C SER A 459 -31.74 -33.92 -50.51
N SER A 460 -30.50 -33.72 -51.01
CA SER A 460 -29.33 -34.52 -51.46
C SER A 460 -28.42 -33.58 -52.31
N CYS A 461 -27.20 -34.01 -52.68
CA CYS A 461 -26.30 -33.44 -53.73
C CYS A 461 -25.57 -32.11 -53.38
N CYS A 462 -24.41 -31.71 -53.92
CA CYS A 462 -23.25 -32.32 -54.63
C CYS A 462 -22.19 -31.19 -54.81
N SER A 463 -20.89 -31.36 -55.13
CA SER A 463 -19.87 -32.42 -54.94
C SER A 463 -18.52 -31.89 -55.50
N GLY A 464 -17.35 -32.21 -54.92
CA GLY A 464 -16.04 -31.72 -55.42
C GLY A 464 -14.81 -32.37 -54.76
N MET A 465 -13.87 -32.88 -55.57
CA MET A 465 -12.75 -33.73 -55.13
C MET A 465 -11.52 -32.97 -54.62
N GLY A 466 -10.71 -33.65 -53.78
CA GLY A 466 -9.35 -33.23 -53.42
C GLY A 466 -8.79 -34.02 -52.23
N GLY A 467 -8.35 -35.26 -52.44
CA GLY A 467 -7.95 -36.15 -51.35
C GLY A 467 -6.45 -36.21 -51.07
N ALA A 468 -6.08 -36.35 -49.79
CA ALA A 468 -4.83 -36.97 -49.34
C ALA A 468 -5.12 -37.79 -48.07
N ARG A 469 -4.61 -39.03 -47.99
CA ARG A 469 -4.87 -39.94 -46.87
C ARG A 469 -3.92 -39.70 -45.70
N ARG A 470 -4.45 -39.81 -44.48
CA ARG A 470 -3.71 -40.05 -43.24
C ARG A 470 -2.81 -41.30 -43.37
N CYS A 471 -1.54 -41.17 -43.01
CA CYS A 471 -0.68 -42.28 -42.59
C CYS A 471 0.06 -41.85 -41.31
N CYS A 472 -0.02 -42.64 -40.25
CA CYS A 472 0.68 -42.39 -39.01
C CYS A 472 2.16 -42.80 -39.14
N ARG A 473 3.05 -42.04 -38.51
CA ARG A 473 4.37 -42.51 -38.06
C ARG A 473 4.56 -42.06 -36.61
N PRO A 474 5.18 -42.89 -35.75
CA PRO A 474 5.83 -42.39 -34.55
C PRO A 474 7.10 -41.67 -35.01
N GLU A 475 7.24 -40.42 -34.64
CA GLU A 475 8.53 -39.73 -34.65
C GLU A 475 8.97 -39.62 -33.19
N GLU A 476 10.28 -39.72 -33.00
CA GLU A 476 10.90 -40.06 -31.72
C GLU A 476 10.76 -38.90 -30.74
N GLU A 477 10.56 -39.22 -29.46
CA GLU A 477 10.58 -38.23 -28.36
C GLU A 477 12.03 -37.77 -28.17
N GLU A 478 12.46 -36.82 -29.00
CA GLU A 478 13.54 -35.91 -28.63
C GLU A 478 13.00 -35.08 -27.46
N GLU A 479 13.59 -35.28 -26.27
CA GLU A 479 13.44 -34.38 -25.13
C GLU A 479 14.06 -33.02 -25.50
N GLU A 480 13.33 -32.22 -26.29
CA GLU A 480 13.57 -30.78 -26.33
C GLU A 480 13.38 -30.26 -24.90
N GLU A 481 14.47 -29.82 -24.25
CA GLU A 481 14.38 -29.05 -23.03
C GLU A 481 13.54 -27.80 -23.34
N GLU A 482 12.25 -27.81 -22.97
CA GLU A 482 11.36 -26.66 -23.18
C GLU A 482 12.00 -25.42 -22.52
N GLU A 483 12.52 -24.50 -23.34
CA GLU A 483 13.13 -23.25 -22.87
C GLU A 483 12.01 -22.36 -22.31
N GLU A 484 11.63 -22.61 -21.05
CA GLU A 484 10.49 -21.98 -20.36
C GLU A 484 10.51 -20.46 -20.58
N ASP A 485 9.50 -19.92 -21.27
CA ASP A 485 9.41 -18.48 -21.54
C ASP A 485 9.53 -17.70 -20.22
N PRO A 486 10.63 -16.93 -20.00
CA PRO A 486 10.85 -16.23 -18.75
C PRO A 486 9.73 -15.22 -18.45
N ARG A 487 8.97 -14.80 -19.47
CA ARG A 487 7.78 -13.97 -19.33
C ARG A 487 6.57 -14.73 -18.79
N ALA A 488 6.37 -15.98 -19.18
CA ALA A 488 5.31 -16.84 -18.65
C ALA A 488 5.52 -17.03 -17.14
N HIS A 489 6.73 -17.45 -16.76
CA HIS A 489 7.13 -17.65 -15.35
C HIS A 489 6.96 -16.39 -14.48
N VAL A 490 7.43 -15.23 -14.96
CA VAL A 490 7.20 -13.95 -14.25
C VAL A 490 5.70 -13.64 -14.14
N THR A 491 4.90 -13.96 -15.16
CA THR A 491 3.46 -13.64 -15.22
C THR A 491 2.63 -14.47 -14.24
N GLU A 492 3.03 -15.70 -13.93
CA GLU A 492 2.36 -16.57 -12.95
C GLU A 492 2.54 -16.07 -11.53
N GLN A 493 3.68 -15.45 -11.22
CA GLN A 493 3.96 -14.85 -9.91
C GLN A 493 3.25 -13.50 -9.69
N LEU A 494 2.33 -13.07 -10.57
CA LEU A 494 1.65 -11.79 -10.49
C LEU A 494 0.15 -11.91 -10.21
N CYS A 495 -0.37 -11.05 -9.34
CA CYS A 495 -1.82 -10.93 -9.16
C CYS A 495 -2.47 -10.32 -10.41
N TYR A 496 -3.78 -10.52 -10.57
CA TYR A 496 -4.52 -10.12 -11.77
C TYR A 496 -4.21 -8.69 -12.26
N GLY A 497 -4.35 -7.68 -11.39
CA GLY A 497 -4.08 -6.29 -11.76
C GLY A 497 -2.63 -6.02 -12.17
N CYS A 498 -1.65 -6.74 -11.59
CA CYS A 498 -0.26 -6.67 -12.03
C CYS A 498 -0.03 -7.37 -13.38
N ARG A 499 -0.70 -8.50 -13.65
CA ARG A 499 -0.68 -9.17 -14.96
C ARG A 499 -1.26 -8.29 -16.06
N VAL A 500 -2.35 -7.57 -15.79
CA VAL A 500 -2.97 -6.62 -16.74
C VAL A 500 -1.97 -5.52 -17.11
N ASN A 501 -1.35 -4.87 -16.13
CA ASN A 501 -0.35 -3.83 -16.39
C ASN A 501 0.93 -4.37 -17.07
N MET A 502 1.34 -5.62 -16.77
CA MET A 502 2.53 -6.24 -17.38
C MET A 502 2.34 -6.55 -18.89
N LYS A 503 1.10 -6.69 -19.38
CA LYS A 503 0.82 -6.82 -20.84
C LYS A 503 1.15 -5.54 -21.62
N ASP A 504 1.17 -4.39 -20.95
CA ASP A 504 1.54 -3.10 -21.54
C ASP A 504 3.06 -2.87 -21.57
N LEU A 505 3.86 -3.77 -20.96
CA LEU A 505 5.31 -3.78 -21.10
C LEU A 505 5.71 -4.82 -22.18
N PRO A 506 6.38 -4.43 -23.27
CA PRO A 506 6.64 -5.33 -24.40
C PRO A 506 7.73 -6.38 -24.11
N SER A 507 8.83 -5.98 -23.44
CA SER A 507 9.92 -6.85 -22.99
C SER A 507 10.19 -6.69 -21.50
N LEU A 508 10.74 -7.71 -20.85
CA LEU A 508 11.14 -7.67 -19.45
C LEU A 508 12.54 -7.05 -19.22
N ASP A 509 13.39 -6.96 -20.24
CA ASP A 509 14.78 -6.45 -20.12
C ASP A 509 14.92 -5.07 -19.44
N PRO A 510 13.99 -4.11 -19.65
CA PRO A 510 14.09 -2.80 -19.00
C PRO A 510 13.71 -2.82 -17.50
N LEU A 511 13.20 -3.93 -16.95
CA LEU A 511 12.84 -4.01 -15.54
C LEU A 511 14.08 -3.97 -14.63
N PRO A 512 13.97 -3.36 -13.44
CA PRO A 512 15.05 -3.40 -12.46
C PRO A 512 15.50 -4.83 -12.10
N PRO A 513 16.81 -5.13 -12.12
CA PRO A 513 17.32 -6.51 -11.98
C PRO A 513 16.83 -7.27 -10.75
N TYR A 514 16.56 -6.59 -9.63
CA TYR A 514 16.07 -7.22 -8.40
C TYR A 514 14.71 -7.91 -8.55
N ILE A 515 13.88 -7.46 -9.50
CA ILE A 515 12.57 -8.06 -9.79
C ILE A 515 12.76 -9.41 -10.48
N LEU A 516 13.63 -9.44 -11.50
CA LEU A 516 13.95 -10.66 -12.25
C LEU A 516 14.71 -11.67 -11.38
N ALA A 517 15.69 -11.19 -10.60
CA ALA A 517 16.45 -12.03 -9.68
C ALA A 517 15.56 -12.64 -8.57
N GLU A 518 14.61 -11.90 -7.99
CA GLU A 518 13.66 -12.50 -7.05
C GLU A 518 12.68 -13.48 -7.75
N ALA A 519 12.25 -13.20 -8.98
CA ALA A 519 11.41 -14.12 -9.75
C ALA A 519 12.12 -15.47 -9.99
N GLN A 520 13.41 -15.42 -10.34
CA GLN A 520 14.30 -16.58 -10.50
C GLN A 520 14.55 -17.32 -9.17
N LEU A 521 14.65 -16.61 -8.03
CA LEU A 521 14.80 -17.26 -6.73
C LEU A 521 13.52 -17.95 -6.22
N ARG A 522 12.36 -17.56 -6.75
CA ARG A 522 11.06 -18.16 -6.42
C ARG A 522 10.76 -19.42 -7.24
N SER A 523 11.30 -19.60 -8.44
CA SER A 523 11.08 -20.79 -9.27
C SER A 523 11.57 -22.10 -8.63
N PRO A 524 12.85 -22.24 -8.23
CA PRO A 524 13.36 -23.48 -7.64
C PRO A 524 12.64 -23.83 -6.35
N ARG A 525 12.24 -22.82 -5.58
CA ARG A 525 11.45 -23.00 -4.36
C ARG A 525 10.05 -23.53 -4.66
N ALA A 526 9.36 -22.99 -5.66
CA ALA A 526 8.05 -23.48 -6.08
C ALA A 526 8.13 -24.91 -6.65
N LYS A 527 9.11 -25.18 -7.53
CA LYS A 527 9.35 -26.52 -8.10
C LYS A 527 9.71 -27.55 -7.01
N ALA A 528 10.55 -27.19 -6.04
CA ALA A 528 10.86 -28.06 -4.90
C ALA A 528 9.68 -28.24 -3.92
N GLU A 529 8.91 -27.20 -3.62
CA GLU A 529 7.69 -27.31 -2.80
C GLU A 529 6.62 -28.18 -3.50
N GLN A 530 6.51 -28.11 -4.84
CA GLN A 530 5.66 -29.00 -5.65
C GLN A 530 6.15 -30.45 -5.66
N GLN A 531 7.43 -30.70 -5.97
CA GLN A 531 8.01 -32.07 -5.97
C GLN A 531 7.89 -32.75 -4.60
N ILE A 532 8.09 -32.01 -3.50
CA ILE A 532 7.89 -32.53 -2.15
C ILE A 532 6.41 -32.84 -1.90
N GLN A 533 5.48 -32.02 -2.40
CA GLN A 533 4.05 -32.24 -2.25
C GLN A 533 3.53 -33.42 -3.11
N GLU A 534 4.15 -33.65 -4.27
CA GLU A 534 3.88 -34.79 -5.16
C GLU A 534 4.33 -36.11 -4.51
N TYR A 535 5.58 -36.21 -4.05
CA TYR A 535 6.08 -37.35 -3.28
C TYR A 535 5.23 -37.66 -2.03
N LEU A 536 4.75 -36.63 -1.32
CA LEU A 536 3.87 -36.81 -0.14
C LEU A 536 2.43 -37.24 -0.47
N LEU A 537 2.04 -37.21 -1.74
CA LEU A 537 0.75 -37.74 -2.23
C LEU A 537 0.91 -39.16 -2.78
N GLU A 538 2.03 -39.46 -3.46
CA GLU A 538 2.35 -40.81 -3.96
C GLU A 538 2.47 -41.83 -2.81
N ASP A 539 3.10 -41.46 -1.68
CA ASP A 539 3.21 -42.29 -0.47
C ASP A 539 1.85 -42.72 0.14
N HIS A 540 0.72 -42.17 -0.33
CA HIS A 540 -0.62 -42.48 0.16
C HIS A 540 -1.47 -43.38 -0.75
N GLU A 541 -1.08 -43.64 -2.00
CA GLU A 541 -1.84 -44.51 -2.92
C GLU A 541 -1.39 -45.99 -2.89
N ASP A 542 -0.14 -46.28 -2.51
CA ASP A 542 0.43 -47.65 -2.50
C ASP A 542 0.00 -48.55 -1.32
N ALA A 543 -0.84 -48.06 -0.40
CA ALA A 543 -1.25 -48.81 0.80
C ALA A 543 -2.53 -49.66 0.62
N ALA A 544 -3.02 -49.87 -0.61
CA ALA A 544 -4.32 -50.48 -0.89
C ALA A 544 -4.30 -51.81 -1.69
N ARG A 545 -3.87 -52.89 -1.01
CA ARG A 545 -4.00 -54.33 -1.37
C ARG A 545 -2.93 -54.85 -2.37
N PRO A 546 -2.38 -56.06 -2.13
CA PRO A 546 -3.11 -57.30 -2.45
C PRO A 546 -3.06 -58.38 -1.35
N GLY A 547 -3.91 -59.40 -1.44
CA GLY A 547 -3.87 -60.58 -0.56
C GLY A 547 -5.19 -61.36 -0.47
N GLU A 548 -5.41 -62.30 -1.38
CA GLU A 548 -6.49 -63.29 -1.29
C GLU A 548 -6.11 -64.43 -0.34
N SER A 549 -7.07 -64.90 0.49
CA SER A 549 -7.28 -66.29 0.95
C SER A 549 -8.52 -66.39 1.85
#